data_AF-A0A7X7KLN6-F1
#
_entry.id   AF-A0A7X7KLN6-F1
#
_cell.length_a   1.000
_cell.length_b   1.000
_cell.length_c   1.000
_cell.angle_alpha   90.00
_cell.angle_beta   90.00
_cell.angle_gamma   90.00
#
_symmetry.space_group_name_H-M   'P 1'
#
loop_
_entity.id
_entity.type
_entity.pdbx_description
1 polymer ?
#
loop_
_entity_poly.entity_id
_entity_poly.type
_entity_poly.pdbx_seq_one_letter_code
_entity_poly.pdbx_strand_id
1 'polypeptide(L)'
;MARRDRSVSMAARSSATTVLLTILTLVAALGFYLLITATDVMRSRTESTVREVQALRSEIERLRLLVEGGALSGALPGGRGQALRSALANADLRDPAAVDGGGISIRVGSEAANLNAVINNDAMASSYWEMAYDALAARNMKNPSRWEPLLAERWEISPDRLTYTIHLRRGVTWHDVTDPSTGRVFTRVPVTAHDFAFYVDVIRNPGIHCEPVRNYFSDLDRIEV
;
A
#
# COMPACT_ATOMS: atom_id res chain seq x y z
N MET A 1 -6.72 -81.76 -10.56
CA MET A 1 -6.02 -80.46 -10.69
C MET A 1 -6.90 -79.21 -10.44
N ALA A 2 -8.18 -79.34 -10.03
CA ALA A 2 -9.12 -78.21 -10.00
C ALA A 2 -9.39 -77.55 -8.61
N ARG A 3 -8.78 -78.04 -7.53
CA ARG A 3 -9.07 -77.57 -6.16
C ARG A 3 -8.17 -76.42 -5.67
N ARG A 4 -7.01 -76.22 -6.30
CA ARG A 4 -6.01 -75.19 -5.94
C ARG A 4 -6.32 -73.81 -6.54
N ASP A 5 -7.10 -73.76 -7.62
CA ASP A 5 -7.42 -72.52 -8.34
C ASP A 5 -8.52 -71.69 -7.68
N ARG A 6 -9.51 -72.35 -7.04
CA ARG A 6 -10.61 -71.65 -6.35
C ARG A 6 -10.17 -70.92 -5.09
N SER A 7 -9.15 -71.42 -4.36
CA SER A 7 -8.66 -70.77 -3.14
C SER A 7 -7.91 -69.47 -3.42
N VAL A 8 -7.19 -69.38 -4.54
CA VAL A 8 -6.45 -68.18 -4.95
C VAL A 8 -7.41 -67.08 -5.43
N SER A 9 -8.46 -67.46 -6.17
CA SER A 9 -9.49 -66.53 -6.66
C SER A 9 -10.28 -65.86 -5.53
N MET A 10 -10.57 -66.58 -4.45
CA MET A 10 -11.35 -66.07 -3.31
C MET A 10 -10.52 -65.11 -2.43
N ALA A 11 -9.23 -65.40 -2.22
CA ALA A 11 -8.31 -64.53 -1.49
C ALA A 11 -8.04 -63.20 -2.21
N ALA A 12 -7.89 -63.23 -3.54
CA ALA A 12 -7.69 -62.02 -4.34
C ALA A 12 -8.92 -61.08 -4.32
N ARG A 13 -10.14 -61.64 -4.33
CA ARG A 13 -11.39 -60.85 -4.21
C ARG A 13 -11.52 -60.17 -2.85
N SER A 14 -11.14 -60.84 -1.77
CA SER A 14 -11.12 -60.28 -0.40
C SER A 14 -10.09 -59.15 -0.24
N SER A 15 -8.95 -59.24 -0.94
CA SER A 15 -7.93 -58.19 -0.90
C SER A 15 -8.38 -56.93 -1.66
N ALA A 16 -9.03 -57.11 -2.81
CA ALA A 16 -9.53 -55.98 -3.62
C ALA A 16 -10.64 -55.19 -2.91
N THR A 17 -11.55 -55.88 -2.22
CA THR A 17 -12.61 -55.21 -1.41
C THR A 17 -12.04 -54.42 -0.24
N THR A 18 -10.99 -54.94 0.41
CA THR A 18 -10.34 -54.26 1.54
C THR A 18 -9.61 -52.98 1.07
N VAL A 19 -8.93 -53.05 -0.07
CA VAL A 19 -8.28 -51.87 -0.69
C VAL A 19 -9.31 -50.82 -1.07
N LEU A 20 -10.43 -51.22 -1.69
CA LEU A 20 -11.50 -50.29 -2.07
C LEU A 20 -12.14 -49.60 -0.86
N LEU A 21 -12.40 -50.35 0.21
CA LEU A 21 -12.94 -49.79 1.46
C LEU A 21 -11.96 -48.81 2.10
N THR A 22 -10.65 -49.09 2.05
CA THR A 22 -9.62 -48.19 2.60
C THR A 22 -9.51 -46.90 1.78
N ILE A 23 -9.61 -46.99 0.46
CA ILE A 23 -9.62 -45.80 -0.41
C ILE A 23 -10.88 -44.96 -0.12
N LEU A 24 -12.04 -45.61 0.04
CA LEU A 24 -13.30 -44.93 0.35
C LEU A 24 -13.22 -44.18 1.70
N THR A 25 -12.65 -44.80 2.74
CA THR A 25 -12.49 -44.15 4.05
C THR A 25 -11.51 -42.98 4.00
N LEU A 26 -10.41 -43.09 3.23
CA LEU A 26 -9.47 -41.98 3.04
C LEU A 26 -10.09 -40.80 2.30
N VAL A 27 -10.90 -41.06 1.26
CA VAL A 27 -11.63 -40.01 0.53
C VAL A 27 -12.66 -39.34 1.43
N ALA A 28 -13.40 -40.11 2.23
CA ALA A 28 -14.34 -39.57 3.20
C ALA A 28 -13.64 -38.71 4.28
N ALA A 29 -12.50 -39.18 4.81
CA ALA A 29 -11.71 -38.42 5.78
C ALA A 29 -11.18 -37.11 5.19
N LEU A 30 -10.68 -37.14 3.95
CA LEU A 30 -10.25 -35.95 3.23
C LEU A 30 -11.41 -34.98 2.99
N GLY A 31 -12.58 -35.48 2.59
CA GLY A 31 -13.79 -34.67 2.42
C GLY A 31 -14.21 -33.97 3.73
N PHE A 32 -14.17 -34.70 4.84
CA PHE A 32 -14.49 -34.15 6.16
C PHE A 32 -13.48 -33.08 6.61
N TYR A 33 -12.19 -33.33 6.38
CA TYR A 33 -11.13 -32.35 6.65
C TYR A 33 -11.32 -31.06 5.85
N LEU A 34 -11.63 -31.15 4.55
CA LEU A 34 -11.89 -29.98 3.72
C LEU A 34 -13.14 -29.22 4.17
N LEU A 35 -14.20 -29.92 4.59
CA LEU A 35 -15.42 -29.30 5.09
C LEU A 35 -15.19 -28.53 6.40
N ILE A 36 -14.44 -29.12 7.35
CA ILE A 36 -14.07 -28.45 8.60
C ILE A 36 -13.26 -27.20 8.29
N THR A 37 -12.21 -27.34 7.47
CA THR A 37 -11.32 -26.22 7.13
C THR A 37 -12.09 -25.09 6.44
N ALA A 38 -13.00 -25.42 5.52
CA ALA A 38 -13.87 -24.45 4.87
C ALA A 38 -14.78 -23.73 5.87
N THR A 39 -15.34 -24.47 6.83
CA THR A 39 -16.23 -23.91 7.86
C THR A 39 -15.47 -22.98 8.82
N ASP A 40 -14.27 -23.36 9.23
CA ASP A 40 -13.42 -22.53 10.10
C ASP A 40 -12.96 -21.24 9.40
N VAL A 41 -12.61 -21.32 8.11
CA VAL A 41 -12.27 -20.13 7.31
C VAL A 41 -13.46 -19.20 7.15
N MET A 42 -14.65 -19.75 6.89
CA MET A 42 -15.89 -18.95 6.78
C MET A 42 -16.28 -18.31 8.11
N ARG A 43 -16.11 -19.03 9.22
CA ARG A 43 -16.33 -18.51 10.56
C ARG A 43 -15.39 -17.34 10.87
N SER A 44 -14.09 -17.49 10.60
CA SER A 44 -13.10 -16.43 10.82
C SER A 44 -13.41 -15.17 10.02
N ARG A 45 -13.79 -15.32 8.74
CA ARG A 45 -14.22 -14.19 7.88
C ARG A 45 -15.49 -13.51 8.40
N THR A 46 -16.45 -14.29 8.90
CA THR A 46 -17.69 -13.75 9.46
C THR A 46 -17.41 -12.98 10.75
N GLU A 47 -16.56 -13.52 11.63
CA GLU A 47 -16.17 -12.87 12.87
C GLU A 47 -15.39 -11.56 12.61
N SER A 48 -14.52 -11.50 11.60
CA SER A 48 -13.85 -10.24 11.23
C SER A 48 -14.83 -9.19 10.72
N THR A 49 -15.77 -9.56 9.83
CA THR A 49 -16.78 -8.61 9.33
C THR A 49 -17.68 -8.10 10.44
N VAL A 50 -18.10 -8.97 11.37
CA VAL A 50 -18.93 -8.56 12.52
C VAL A 50 -18.16 -7.59 13.43
N ARG A 51 -16.87 -7.84 13.69
CA ARG A 51 -16.03 -6.91 14.47
C ARG A 51 -15.88 -5.54 13.79
N GLU A 52 -15.63 -5.52 12.49
CA GLU A 52 -15.52 -4.28 11.71
C GLU A 52 -16.83 -3.48 11.72
N VAL A 53 -17.97 -4.14 11.50
CA VAL A 53 -19.30 -3.49 11.54
C VAL A 53 -19.60 -2.94 12.93
N GLN A 54 -19.25 -3.66 14.01
CA GLN A 54 -19.43 -3.18 15.38
C GLN A 54 -18.55 -1.96 15.68
N ALA A 55 -17.30 -1.96 15.23
CA ALA A 55 -16.38 -0.83 15.41
C ALA A 55 -16.87 0.43 14.66
N LEU A 56 -17.33 0.27 13.41
CA LEU A 56 -17.92 1.36 12.64
C LEU A 56 -19.18 1.90 13.32
N ARG A 57 -20.04 1.02 13.83
CA ARG A 57 -21.26 1.42 14.54
C ARG A 57 -20.95 2.19 15.82
N SER A 58 -19.96 1.76 16.60
CA SER A 58 -19.54 2.48 17.81
C SER A 58 -18.94 3.86 17.50
N GLU A 59 -18.23 3.99 16.39
CA GLU A 59 -17.65 5.27 15.97
C GLU A 59 -18.72 6.25 15.50
N ILE A 60 -19.72 5.75 14.75
CA ILE A 60 -20.88 6.55 14.36
C ILE A 60 -21.64 7.03 15.59
N GLU A 61 -21.86 6.18 16.60
CA GLU A 61 -22.53 6.59 17.83
C GLU A 61 -21.69 7.58 18.66
N ARG A 62 -20.37 7.41 18.72
CA ARG A 62 -19.47 8.42 19.32
C ARG A 62 -19.57 9.77 18.61
N LEU A 63 -19.55 9.79 17.29
CA LEU A 63 -19.66 11.02 16.49
C LEU A 63 -21.02 11.67 16.69
N ARG A 64 -22.11 10.90 16.75
CA ARG A 64 -23.45 11.41 17.07
C ARG A 64 -23.48 12.05 18.45
N LEU A 65 -22.93 11.38 19.48
CA LEU A 65 -22.87 11.94 20.84
C LEU A 65 -22.02 13.22 20.91
N LEU A 66 -20.96 13.33 20.11
CA LEU A 66 -20.14 14.55 20.01
C LEU A 66 -20.90 15.71 19.32
N VAL A 67 -21.73 15.40 18.32
CA VAL A 67 -22.59 16.37 17.63
C VAL A 67 -23.74 16.82 18.53
N GLU A 68 -24.44 15.87 19.17
CA GLU A 68 -25.58 16.14 20.06
C GLU A 68 -25.15 16.78 21.38
N GLY A 69 -23.96 16.45 21.89
CA GLY A 69 -23.37 17.02 23.10
C GLY A 69 -22.80 18.44 22.93
N GLY A 70 -22.95 19.06 21.77
CA GLY A 70 -22.53 20.44 21.52
C GLY A 70 -21.02 20.67 21.52
N ALA A 71 -20.19 19.62 21.61
CA ALA A 71 -18.73 19.70 21.65
C ALA A 71 -18.11 20.26 20.36
N LEU A 72 -18.86 20.29 19.25
CA LEU A 72 -18.46 20.91 17.99
C LEU A 72 -18.72 22.43 17.91
N SER A 73 -19.34 23.04 18.92
CA SER A 73 -19.53 24.51 18.96
C SER A 73 -18.34 25.27 19.55
N GLY A 74 -17.30 24.58 20.00
CA GLY A 74 -16.01 25.17 20.38
C GLY A 74 -15.05 25.16 19.19
N ALA A 75 -15.05 26.23 18.41
CA ALA A 75 -14.05 26.45 17.37
C ALA A 75 -12.63 26.43 17.98
N LEU A 76 -11.90 25.33 17.79
CA LEU A 76 -10.46 25.29 18.01
C LEU A 76 -9.77 26.14 16.93
N PRO A 77 -8.91 27.11 17.29
CA PRO A 77 -8.01 27.72 16.32
C PRO A 77 -6.96 26.66 15.93
N GLY A 78 -7.27 25.89 14.88
CA GLY A 78 -6.43 24.77 14.42
C GLY A 78 -7.08 23.82 13.40
N GLY A 79 -8.37 23.99 13.11
CA GLY A 79 -9.21 23.01 12.40
C GLY A 79 -8.85 22.62 10.97
N ARG A 80 -7.89 23.29 10.29
CA ARG A 80 -7.39 22.82 8.99
C ARG A 80 -6.13 21.98 9.09
N GLY A 81 -5.24 22.29 10.03
CA GLY A 81 -3.94 21.61 10.15
C GLY A 81 -4.05 20.21 10.77
N GLN A 82 -5.04 19.97 11.64
CA GLN A 82 -5.22 18.67 12.31
C GLN A 82 -6.01 17.67 11.45
N ALA A 83 -7.03 18.14 10.71
CA ALA A 83 -7.73 17.32 9.72
C ALA A 83 -6.85 16.92 8.53
N LEU A 84 -5.89 17.77 8.15
CA LEU A 84 -4.90 17.46 7.11
C LEU A 84 -3.91 16.37 7.56
N ARG A 85 -3.54 16.36 8.85
CA ARG A 85 -2.62 15.38 9.45
C ARG A 85 -3.26 13.99 9.63
N SER A 86 -4.56 13.92 9.89
CA SER A 86 -5.29 12.64 9.98
C SER A 86 -5.53 11.97 8.62
N ALA A 87 -5.21 12.65 7.52
CA ALA A 87 -5.38 12.16 6.14
C ALA A 87 -4.04 11.90 5.43
N LEU A 88 -2.93 11.81 6.17
CA LEU A 88 -1.64 11.37 5.64
C LEU A 88 -1.53 9.86 5.80
N ALA A 89 -0.98 9.19 4.79
CA ALA A 89 -0.72 7.76 4.82
C ALA A 89 0.03 7.36 6.11
N ASN A 90 -0.41 6.26 6.73
CA ASN A 90 0.18 5.70 7.95
C ASN A 90 0.25 6.66 9.17
N ALA A 91 -0.60 7.70 9.23
CA ALA A 91 -0.61 8.64 10.36
C ALA A 91 -0.88 7.96 11.72
N ASP A 92 -1.57 6.82 11.73
CA ASP A 92 -1.86 6.01 12.91
C ASP A 92 -0.65 5.26 13.48
N LEU A 93 0.45 5.16 12.72
CA LEU A 93 1.71 4.57 13.17
C LEU A 93 2.62 5.58 13.89
N ARG A 94 2.30 6.87 13.80
CA ARG A 94 3.09 7.92 14.44
C ARG A 94 2.83 7.91 15.94
N ASP A 95 3.91 7.83 16.72
CA ASP A 95 3.83 8.00 18.17
C ASP A 95 3.49 9.48 18.49
N PRO A 96 2.32 9.76 19.11
CA PRO A 96 1.96 11.14 19.49
C PRO A 96 2.84 11.70 20.60
N ALA A 97 3.56 10.85 21.35
CA ALA A 97 4.50 11.25 22.40
C ALA A 97 5.94 11.44 21.86
N ALA A 98 6.15 11.31 20.54
CA ALA A 98 7.45 11.59 19.93
C ALA A 98 7.90 13.02 20.25
N VAL A 99 9.13 13.15 20.74
CA VAL A 99 9.75 14.44 21.06
C VAL A 99 10.55 14.91 19.86
N ASP A 100 10.31 16.14 19.41
CA ASP A 100 11.07 16.75 18.33
C ASP A 100 12.51 17.08 18.76
N GLY A 101 13.46 16.86 17.85
CA GLY A 101 14.87 17.20 18.04
C GLY A 101 15.80 15.99 18.14
N GLY A 102 17.08 16.27 18.44
CA GLY A 102 18.15 15.27 18.40
C GLY A 102 18.74 15.08 17.00
N GLY A 103 19.60 14.07 16.85
CA GLY A 103 20.23 13.70 15.59
C GLY A 103 20.42 12.21 15.50
N ILE A 104 20.23 11.65 14.30
CA ILE A 104 20.45 10.24 14.01
C ILE A 104 21.73 10.14 13.19
N SER A 105 22.69 9.35 13.67
CA SER A 105 23.90 9.02 12.91
C SER A 105 23.75 7.63 12.30
N ILE A 106 23.65 7.57 10.98
CA ILE A 106 23.51 6.32 10.24
C ILE A 106 24.84 6.00 9.56
N ARG A 107 25.34 4.77 9.72
CA ARG A 107 26.51 4.29 8.97
C ARG A 107 26.05 3.77 7.63
N VAL A 108 26.61 4.33 6.56
CA VAL A 108 26.33 3.97 5.18
C VAL A 108 27.42 3.06 4.62
N GLY A 109 27.05 2.11 3.76
CA GLY A 109 27.96 1.08 3.23
C GLY A 109 28.80 1.54 2.04
N SER A 110 28.35 2.57 1.33
CA SER A 110 29.05 3.19 0.20
C SER A 110 28.56 4.63 0.02
N GLU A 111 29.35 5.41 -0.73
CA GLU A 111 28.97 6.76 -1.15
C GLU A 111 28.31 6.71 -2.53
N ALA A 112 27.21 7.45 -2.70
CA ALA A 112 26.56 7.60 -4.00
C ALA A 112 27.35 8.61 -4.85
N ALA A 113 27.63 8.25 -6.12
CA ALA A 113 28.39 9.12 -7.01
C ALA A 113 27.70 10.46 -7.32
N ASN A 114 26.35 10.50 -7.29
CA ASN A 114 25.54 11.71 -7.38
C ASN A 114 24.16 11.46 -6.75
N LEU A 115 23.41 12.53 -6.46
CA LEU A 115 22.07 12.44 -5.84
C LEU A 115 20.94 12.77 -6.81
N ASN A 116 21.19 12.80 -8.13
CA ASN A 116 20.15 13.09 -9.11
C ASN A 116 19.29 11.84 -9.37
N ALA A 117 18.08 11.83 -8.79
CA ALA A 117 17.13 10.72 -8.89
C ALA A 117 16.59 10.43 -10.31
N VAL A 118 16.85 11.32 -11.28
CA VAL A 118 16.45 11.08 -12.68
C VAL A 118 17.42 10.12 -13.37
N ILE A 119 18.71 10.18 -13.05
CA ILE A 119 19.77 9.45 -13.75
C ILE A 119 20.49 8.42 -12.87
N ASN A 120 20.26 8.46 -11.56
CA ASN A 120 20.82 7.52 -10.60
C ASN A 120 19.72 6.57 -10.08
N ASN A 121 20.08 5.31 -9.83
CA ASN A 121 19.23 4.29 -9.21
C ASN A 121 19.94 3.52 -8.08
N ASP A 122 21.05 4.06 -7.56
CA ASP A 122 21.79 3.49 -6.45
C ASP A 122 20.91 3.40 -5.18
N ALA A 123 21.01 2.27 -4.47
CA ALA A 123 20.24 2.00 -3.25
C ALA A 123 20.55 2.98 -2.12
N MET A 124 21.81 3.41 -1.99
CA MET A 124 22.23 4.41 -1.02
C MET A 124 21.65 5.77 -1.37
N ALA A 125 21.66 6.16 -2.65
CA ALA A 125 21.03 7.40 -3.09
C ALA A 125 19.53 7.41 -2.81
N SER A 126 18.86 6.28 -3.03
CA SER A 126 17.45 6.07 -2.70
C SER A 126 17.12 6.34 -1.23
N SER A 127 18.00 5.90 -0.31
CA SER A 127 17.80 6.15 1.13
C SER A 127 17.80 7.63 1.50
N TYR A 128 18.55 8.48 0.78
CA TYR A 128 18.52 9.93 0.97
C TYR A 128 17.27 10.55 0.34
N TRP A 129 16.85 10.05 -0.83
CA TRP A 129 15.64 10.54 -1.50
C TRP A 129 14.38 10.27 -0.67
N GLU A 130 14.29 9.13 0.00
CA GLU A 130 13.19 8.82 0.92
C GLU A 130 13.05 9.83 2.07
N MET A 131 14.11 10.57 2.41
CA MET A 131 14.08 11.62 3.42
C MET A 131 13.68 12.99 2.85
N ALA A 132 13.86 13.22 1.55
CA ALA A 132 13.73 14.53 0.91
C ALA A 132 12.52 14.65 -0.01
N TYR A 133 12.06 13.54 -0.59
CA TYR A 133 11.00 13.48 -1.60
C TYR A 133 9.77 12.77 -1.05
N ASP A 134 8.61 13.23 -1.50
CA ASP A 134 7.33 12.58 -1.22
C ASP A 134 6.71 12.04 -2.52
N ALA A 135 5.97 10.94 -2.39
CA ALA A 135 5.16 10.37 -3.47
C ALA A 135 3.74 10.97 -3.51
N LEU A 136 3.02 10.75 -4.61
CA LEU A 136 1.59 11.09 -4.70
C LEU A 136 0.75 10.34 -3.64
N ALA A 137 1.05 9.07 -3.44
CA ALA A 137 0.41 8.18 -2.48
C ALA A 137 1.44 7.24 -1.87
N ALA A 138 1.13 6.68 -0.70
CA ALA A 138 1.96 5.66 -0.07
C ALA A 138 1.15 4.39 0.22
N ARG A 139 1.83 3.26 0.38
CA ARG A 139 1.19 2.01 0.78
C ARG A 139 0.85 2.04 2.27
N ASN A 140 -0.30 1.50 2.64
CA ASN A 140 -0.62 1.24 4.04
C ASN A 140 0.30 0.13 4.57
N MET A 141 1.04 0.39 5.65
CA MET A 141 2.03 -0.56 6.17
C MET A 141 1.38 -1.79 6.84
N LYS A 142 0.14 -1.68 7.32
CA LYS A 142 -0.64 -2.81 7.87
C LYS A 142 -1.32 -3.64 6.77
N ASN A 143 -1.61 -3.01 5.62
CA ASN A 143 -2.23 -3.65 4.46
C ASN A 143 -1.61 -3.12 3.16
N PRO A 144 -0.49 -3.72 2.69
CA PRO A 144 0.26 -3.22 1.54
C PRO A 144 -0.49 -3.20 0.20
N SER A 145 -1.65 -3.87 0.12
CA SER A 145 -2.52 -3.83 -1.06
C SER A 145 -3.32 -2.52 -1.18
N ARG A 146 -3.40 -1.74 -0.10
CA ARG A 146 -4.11 -0.46 -0.05
C ARG A 146 -3.14 0.71 -0.19
N TRP A 147 -3.54 1.67 -1.01
CA TRP A 147 -2.88 2.96 -1.18
C TRP A 147 -3.60 4.03 -0.39
N GLU A 148 -2.83 4.96 0.19
CA GLU A 148 -3.31 6.04 1.02
C GLU A 148 -2.78 7.41 0.53
N PRO A 149 -3.55 8.49 0.75
CA PRO A 149 -3.16 9.84 0.34
C PRO A 149 -1.85 10.33 0.97
N LEU A 150 -0.99 10.97 0.17
CA LEU A 150 0.21 11.68 0.63
C LEU A 150 0.22 13.11 0.05
N LEU A 151 0.98 13.35 -1.04
CA LEU A 151 0.90 14.61 -1.80
C LEU A 151 -0.43 14.76 -2.55
N ALA A 152 -0.99 13.65 -3.04
CA ALA A 152 -2.37 13.64 -3.51
C ALA A 152 -3.33 13.59 -2.31
N GLU A 153 -4.41 14.36 -2.35
CA GLU A 153 -5.50 14.26 -1.38
C GLU A 153 -6.52 13.17 -1.76
N ARG A 154 -6.71 12.93 -3.07
CA ARG A 154 -7.51 11.84 -3.63
C ARG A 154 -7.15 11.61 -5.09
N TRP A 155 -7.66 10.52 -5.65
CA TRP A 155 -7.58 10.23 -7.08
C TRP A 155 -8.86 9.55 -7.58
N GLU A 156 -9.10 9.67 -8.87
CA GLU A 156 -10.20 9.03 -9.59
C GLU A 156 -9.60 8.16 -10.68
N ILE A 157 -10.16 6.97 -10.88
CA ILE A 157 -9.70 6.00 -11.88
C ILE A 157 -10.88 5.73 -12.80
N SER A 158 -10.67 5.88 -14.11
CA SER A 158 -11.69 5.58 -15.11
C SER A 158 -12.07 4.09 -15.11
N PRO A 159 -13.28 3.71 -15.58
CA PRO A 159 -13.71 2.32 -15.62
C PRO A 159 -12.78 1.38 -16.41
N ASP A 160 -12.13 1.88 -17.46
CA ASP A 160 -11.15 1.15 -18.27
C ASP A 160 -9.74 1.10 -17.66
N ARG A 161 -9.52 1.83 -16.55
CA ARG A 161 -8.24 1.98 -15.84
C ARG A 161 -7.11 2.58 -16.68
N LEU A 162 -7.44 3.33 -17.73
CA LEU A 162 -6.47 4.00 -18.58
C LEU A 162 -6.28 5.49 -18.21
N THR A 163 -7.22 6.08 -17.47
CA THR A 163 -7.16 7.48 -17.04
C THR A 163 -7.17 7.57 -15.52
N TYR A 164 -6.18 8.29 -14.98
CA TYR A 164 -6.04 8.58 -13.56
C TYR A 164 -6.08 10.10 -13.37
N THR A 165 -7.06 10.59 -12.61
CA THR A 165 -7.15 12.01 -12.24
C THR A 165 -6.67 12.18 -10.82
N ILE A 166 -5.55 12.88 -10.63
CA ILE A 166 -4.93 13.07 -9.33
C ILE A 166 -5.23 14.48 -8.81
N HIS A 167 -5.76 14.57 -7.59
CA HIS A 167 -6.02 15.85 -6.93
C HIS A 167 -4.92 16.12 -5.92
N LEU A 168 -4.11 17.15 -6.17
CA LEU A 168 -2.98 17.51 -5.30
C LEU A 168 -3.42 18.30 -4.07
N ARG A 169 -2.78 18.03 -2.94
CA ARG A 169 -2.95 18.77 -1.70
C ARG A 169 -2.50 20.23 -1.87
N ARG A 170 -3.31 21.16 -1.39
CA ARG A 170 -2.98 22.59 -1.43
C ARG A 170 -2.04 22.99 -0.29
N GLY A 171 -1.15 23.94 -0.57
CA GLY A 171 -0.24 24.52 0.43
C GLY A 171 1.03 23.72 0.68
N VAL A 172 1.31 22.67 -0.12
CA VAL A 172 2.61 22.00 -0.14
C VAL A 172 3.59 22.88 -0.91
N THR A 173 4.80 23.04 -0.38
CA THR A 173 5.88 23.80 -1.00
C THR A 173 7.14 22.95 -1.11
N TRP A 174 7.92 23.20 -2.15
CA TRP A 174 9.30 22.74 -2.24
C TRP A 174 10.14 23.29 -1.09
N HIS A 175 11.23 22.58 -0.76
CA HIS A 175 12.20 23.02 0.23
C HIS A 175 12.84 24.34 -0.18
N ASP A 176 13.11 25.20 0.81
CA ASP A 176 13.80 26.46 0.57
C ASP A 176 15.25 26.18 0.15
N VAL A 177 15.66 26.72 -1.00
CA VAL A 177 16.98 26.46 -1.58
C VAL A 177 17.58 27.75 -2.14
N THR A 178 18.89 27.91 -1.98
CA THR A 178 19.67 28.90 -2.72
C THR A 178 20.48 28.18 -3.78
N ASP A 179 20.27 28.53 -5.04
CA ASP A 179 21.03 27.97 -6.15
C ASP A 179 22.52 28.32 -5.96
N PRO A 180 23.40 27.31 -5.82
CA PRO A 180 24.82 27.55 -5.56
C PRO A 180 25.53 28.20 -6.76
N SER A 181 24.99 28.08 -7.97
CA SER A 181 25.60 28.60 -9.19
C SER A 181 25.17 30.02 -9.51
N THR A 182 23.89 30.35 -9.31
CA THR A 182 23.34 31.67 -9.64
C THR A 182 23.12 32.57 -8.42
N GLY A 183 23.15 32.02 -7.21
CA GLY A 183 22.78 32.72 -5.98
C GLY A 183 21.27 32.98 -5.86
N ARG A 184 20.45 32.47 -6.77
CA ARG A 184 19.00 32.70 -6.76
C ARG A 184 18.36 31.95 -5.59
N VAL A 185 17.59 32.68 -4.80
CA VAL A 185 16.87 32.13 -3.64
C VAL A 185 15.46 31.71 -4.06
N PHE A 186 15.09 30.49 -3.73
CA PHE A 186 13.74 29.95 -3.88
C PHE A 186 13.19 29.67 -2.48
N THR A 187 12.08 30.33 -2.16
CA THR A 187 11.46 30.20 -0.84
C THR A 187 9.97 30.00 -1.02
N ARG A 188 9.41 28.98 -0.35
CA ARG A 188 7.98 28.65 -0.36
C ARG A 188 7.38 28.48 -1.75
N VAL A 189 8.13 27.91 -2.68
CA VAL A 189 7.64 27.63 -4.05
C VAL A 189 6.58 26.53 -3.96
N PRO A 190 5.34 26.76 -4.43
CA PRO A 190 4.28 25.75 -4.31
C PRO A 190 4.55 24.55 -5.22
N VAL A 191 4.19 23.36 -4.75
CA VAL A 191 4.11 22.16 -5.58
C VAL A 191 2.80 22.19 -6.37
N THR A 192 2.88 21.98 -7.67
CA THR A 192 1.77 22.11 -8.63
C THR A 192 1.74 20.93 -9.61
N ALA A 193 0.64 20.78 -10.34
CA ALA A 193 0.52 19.77 -11.37
C ALA A 193 1.57 19.96 -12.49
N HIS A 194 1.95 21.21 -12.79
CA HIS A 194 2.99 21.52 -13.77
C HIS A 194 4.35 20.94 -13.42
N ASP A 195 4.69 20.76 -12.13
CA ASP A 195 5.95 20.14 -11.71
C ASP A 195 6.02 18.66 -12.14
N PHE A 196 4.88 17.96 -12.08
CA PHE A 196 4.77 16.57 -12.53
C PHE A 196 4.80 16.47 -14.07
N ALA A 197 4.14 17.39 -14.77
CA ALA A 197 4.23 17.47 -16.23
C ALA A 197 5.68 17.74 -16.67
N PHE A 198 6.36 18.68 -16.03
CA PHE A 198 7.78 18.95 -16.25
C PHE A 198 8.64 17.71 -16.02
N TYR A 199 8.40 16.96 -14.94
CA TYR A 199 9.13 15.72 -14.67
C TYR A 199 8.94 14.66 -15.78
N VAL A 200 7.71 14.51 -16.29
CA VAL A 200 7.42 13.62 -17.42
C VAL A 200 8.14 14.08 -18.69
N ASP A 201 8.17 15.39 -18.97
CA ASP A 201 8.89 15.96 -20.12
C ASP A 201 10.40 15.70 -20.04
N VAL A 202 10.98 15.82 -18.84
CA VAL A 202 12.39 15.51 -18.58
C VAL A 202 12.69 14.04 -18.89
N ILE A 203 11.87 13.10 -18.40
CA ILE A 203 12.08 11.66 -18.64
C ILE A 203 11.94 11.30 -20.12
N ARG A 204 10.98 11.93 -20.81
CA ARG A 204 10.72 11.71 -22.24
C ARG A 204 11.79 12.32 -23.14
N ASN A 205 12.56 13.28 -22.66
CA ASN A 205 13.63 13.90 -23.44
C ASN A 205 14.72 12.86 -23.78
N PRO A 206 14.94 12.52 -25.07
CA PRO A 206 15.91 11.50 -25.47
C PRO A 206 17.36 11.93 -25.22
N GLY A 207 17.63 13.22 -25.04
CA GLY A 207 18.95 13.75 -24.70
C GLY A 207 19.35 13.55 -23.24
N ILE A 208 18.43 13.06 -22.39
CA ILE A 208 18.70 12.81 -20.97
C ILE A 208 18.87 11.30 -20.76
N HIS A 209 20.04 10.88 -20.26
CA HIS A 209 20.35 9.49 -19.96
C HIS A 209 19.69 9.04 -18.65
N CYS A 210 18.39 8.76 -18.71
CA CYS A 210 17.54 8.35 -17.59
C CYS A 210 16.85 7.01 -17.85
N GLU A 211 17.51 6.09 -18.56
CA GLU A 211 16.97 4.80 -18.99
C GLU A 211 16.30 4.00 -17.86
N PRO A 212 16.84 3.93 -16.62
CA PRO A 212 16.19 3.24 -15.53
C PRO A 212 14.80 3.79 -15.20
N VAL A 213 14.67 5.12 -15.14
CA VAL A 213 13.40 5.78 -14.81
C VAL A 213 12.46 5.76 -16.02
N ARG A 214 12.98 5.98 -17.23
CA ARG A 214 12.20 6.00 -18.47
C ARG A 214 11.40 4.72 -18.69
N ASN A 215 11.96 3.58 -18.32
CA ASN A 215 11.27 2.29 -18.42
C ASN A 215 9.98 2.24 -17.58
N TYR A 216 9.88 2.95 -16.46
CA TYR A 216 8.65 2.99 -15.65
C TYR A 216 7.54 3.86 -16.26
N PHE A 217 7.89 4.73 -17.22
CA PHE A 217 6.96 5.66 -17.87
C PHE A 217 6.71 5.31 -19.34
N SER A 218 7.17 4.16 -19.83
CA SER A 218 7.01 3.74 -21.24
C SER A 218 5.55 3.65 -21.67
N ASP A 219 4.67 3.27 -20.73
CA ASP A 219 3.26 3.01 -21.00
C ASP A 219 2.39 4.24 -20.74
N LEU A 220 2.98 5.35 -20.27
CA LEU A 220 2.26 6.60 -20.09
C LEU A 220 2.04 7.24 -21.46
N ASP A 221 0.78 7.34 -21.89
CA ASP A 221 0.40 8.01 -23.15
C ASP A 221 0.64 9.53 -23.08
N ARG A 222 0.06 10.19 -22.07
CA ARG A 222 0.22 11.64 -21.86
C ARG A 222 -0.12 12.07 -20.42
N ILE A 223 0.21 13.31 -20.11
CA ILE A 223 -0.16 14.01 -18.88
C ILE A 223 -0.85 15.33 -19.24
N GLU A 224 -1.91 15.66 -18.53
CA GLU A 224 -2.70 16.90 -18.70
C GLU A 224 -2.77 17.60 -17.34
N VAL A 225 -2.64 18.92 -17.33
CA VAL A 225 -2.57 19.76 -16.12
C VAL A 225 -3.44 21.00 -16.22
#